data_AF-A0A9D1GA88-F1
#
_entry.id   AF-A0A9D1GA88-F1
#
_cell.length_a   1.000
_cell.length_b   1.000
_cell.length_c   1.000
_cell.angle_alpha   90.00
_cell.angle_beta   90.00
_cell.angle_gamma   90.00
#
_symmetry.space_group_name_H-M   'P 1'
#
loop_
_entity.id
_entity.type
_entity.pdbx_description
1 polymer ?
#
loop_
_entity_poly.entity_id
_entity_poly.type
_entity_poly.pdbx_seq_one_letter_code
_entity_poly.pdbx_strand_id
1 'polypeptide(L)'
;MNRKGFTLIELLATIAILALLMLVAVPNVMSTIDKNKQNTYVEDAKRMITLAEYEVRSNTSIELPTSGRCIVILLRALDLTDFNEGPEGGSYDLDKSYVVIARSGNNYIYMSTIVENFDGNVRGIPLTTRDNLNKENARTKVATGSDLSIITPRVGVKLSGYTVSKIIDT
;
A
#
# COMPACT_ATOMS: atom_id res chain seq x y z
N MET A 1 20.43 6.26 58.06
CA MET A 1 19.96 6.12 56.66
C MET A 1 21.08 5.52 55.82
N ASN A 2 20.91 4.29 55.34
CA ASN A 2 21.94 3.57 54.58
C ASN A 2 21.74 3.83 53.08
N ARG A 3 22.56 4.71 52.49
CA ARG A 3 22.51 5.00 51.05
C ARG A 3 23.51 4.10 50.32
N LYS A 4 23.08 2.90 49.93
CA LYS A 4 23.81 2.10 48.94
C LYS A 4 23.50 2.68 47.56
N GLY A 5 24.45 3.44 47.01
CA GLY A 5 24.42 3.88 45.62
C GLY A 5 24.94 2.77 44.70
N PHE A 6 24.46 2.75 43.45
CA PHE A 6 25.02 1.90 42.39
C PHE A 6 26.51 2.17 42.22
N THR A 7 27.30 1.12 42.03
CA THR A 7 28.73 1.22 41.75
C THR A 7 28.98 1.43 40.25
N LEU A 8 30.10 2.08 39.90
CA LEU A 8 30.46 2.30 38.49
C LEU A 8 30.69 0.99 37.73
N ILE A 9 31.15 -0.06 38.39
CA ILE A 9 31.39 -1.37 37.77
C ILE A 9 30.08 -2.06 37.37
N GLU A 10 29.03 -1.93 38.18
CA GLU A 10 27.69 -2.46 37.87
C GLU A 10 27.09 -1.72 36.67
N LEU A 11 27.24 -0.39 36.63
CA LEU A 11 26.78 0.40 35.49
C LEU A 11 27.56 0.05 34.21
N LEU A 12 28.87 -0.16 34.31
CA LEU A 12 29.70 -0.54 33.17
C LEU A 12 29.35 -1.94 32.64
N ALA A 13 29.16 -2.92 33.52
CA ALA A 13 28.79 -4.27 33.15
C ALA A 13 27.41 -4.31 32.46
N THR A 14 26.45 -3.53 32.96
CA THR A 14 25.10 -3.49 32.38
C THR A 14 25.07 -2.85 30.99
N ILE A 15 25.75 -1.72 30.78
CA ILE A 15 25.80 -1.11 29.44
C ILE A 15 26.56 -2.00 28.44
N ALA A 16 27.57 -2.75 28.88
CA ALA A 16 28.29 -3.69 28.03
C ALA A 16 27.38 -4.84 27.54
N ILE A 17 26.57 -5.41 28.43
CA ILE A 17 25.60 -6.45 28.07
C ILE A 17 24.49 -5.88 27.17
N LEU A 18 23.95 -4.69 27.47
CA LEU A 18 22.93 -4.05 26.64
C LEU A 18 23.45 -3.74 25.22
N ALA A 19 24.70 -3.30 25.08
CA ALA A 19 25.32 -3.07 23.78
C ALA A 19 25.39 -4.36 22.94
N LEU A 20 25.75 -5.49 23.57
CA LEU A 20 25.78 -6.79 22.90
C LEU A 20 24.38 -7.22 22.43
N LEU A 21 23.35 -7.02 23.26
CA LEU A 21 21.97 -7.34 22.91
C LEU A 21 21.46 -6.47 21.75
N MET A 22 21.77 -5.18 21.75
CA MET A 22 21.37 -4.26 20.68
C MET A 22 21.92 -4.68 19.31
N LEU A 23 23.16 -5.21 19.25
CA LEU A 23 23.79 -5.62 17.99
C LEU A 23 22.95 -6.67 17.23
N VAL A 24 22.33 -7.61 17.94
CA VAL A 24 21.49 -8.66 17.34
C VAL A 24 20.03 -8.21 17.21
N ALA A 25 19.54 -7.40 18.16
CA ALA A 25 18.13 -6.99 18.19
C ALA A 25 17.77 -5.98 17.09
N VAL A 26 18.63 -4.99 16.83
CA VAL A 26 18.35 -3.90 15.88
C VAL A 26 18.01 -4.40 14.46
N PRO A 27 18.80 -5.26 13.79
CA PRO A 27 18.46 -5.71 12.44
C PRO A 27 17.14 -6.50 12.39
N ASN A 28 16.83 -7.28 13.42
CA ASN A 28 15.59 -8.05 13.51
C ASN A 28 14.36 -7.13 13.68
N VAL A 29 14.48 -6.10 14.50
CA VAL A 29 13.42 -5.09 14.68
C VAL A 29 13.19 -4.33 13.38
N MET A 30 14.25 -3.89 12.70
CA MET A 30 14.15 -3.19 11.42
C MET A 30 13.47 -4.04 10.34
N SER A 31 13.84 -5.32 10.23
CA SER A 31 13.18 -6.25 9.30
C SER A 31 11.69 -6.45 9.62
N THR A 32 11.34 -6.46 10.90
CA THR A 32 9.94 -6.61 11.34
C THR A 32 9.12 -5.36 11.02
N ILE A 33 9.68 -4.17 11.27
CA ILE A 33 9.07 -2.90 10.88
C ILE A 33 8.84 -2.88 9.37
N ASP A 34 9.85 -3.24 8.56
CA ASP A 34 9.71 -3.25 7.11
C ASP A 34 8.60 -4.20 6.64
N LYS A 35 8.52 -5.43 7.20
CA LYS A 35 7.42 -6.35 6.90
C LYS A 35 6.05 -5.79 7.29
N ASN A 36 5.96 -5.09 8.41
CA ASN A 36 4.72 -4.45 8.84
C ASN A 36 4.33 -3.34 7.87
N LYS A 37 5.27 -2.49 7.44
CA LYS A 37 5.03 -1.48 6.40
C LYS A 37 4.54 -2.10 5.10
N GLN A 38 5.18 -3.18 4.65
CA GLN A 38 4.74 -3.93 3.46
C GLN A 38 3.31 -4.48 3.61
N ASN A 39 2.96 -5.01 4.79
CA ASN A 39 1.61 -5.49 5.07
C ASN A 39 0.59 -4.33 5.06
N THR A 40 0.94 -3.17 5.62
CA THR A 40 0.06 -1.99 5.59
C THR A 40 -0.25 -1.56 4.17
N TYR A 41 0.73 -1.53 3.24
CA TYR A 41 0.44 -1.26 1.83
C TYR A 41 -0.57 -2.26 1.24
N VAL A 42 -0.45 -3.55 1.60
CA VAL A 42 -1.38 -4.58 1.11
C VAL A 42 -2.79 -4.31 1.64
N GLU A 43 -2.92 -3.97 2.91
CA GLU A 43 -4.21 -3.66 3.53
C GLU A 43 -4.81 -2.36 2.99
N ASP A 44 -4.00 -1.33 2.75
CA ASP A 44 -4.48 -0.07 2.17
C ASP A 44 -4.92 -0.28 0.71
N ALA A 45 -4.18 -1.09 -0.06
CA ALA A 45 -4.60 -1.49 -1.40
C ALA A 45 -5.91 -2.29 -1.39
N LYS A 46 -6.14 -3.17 -0.41
CA LYS A 46 -7.42 -3.89 -0.24
C LYS A 46 -8.55 -2.96 0.16
N ARG A 47 -8.31 -2.08 1.14
CA ARG A 47 -9.25 -1.08 1.62
C ARG A 47 -9.71 -0.18 0.48
N MET A 48 -8.77 0.29 -0.34
CA MET A 48 -9.08 1.12 -1.50
C MET A 48 -10.03 0.41 -2.47
N ILE A 49 -9.84 -0.89 -2.72
CA ILE A 49 -10.79 -1.66 -3.52
C ILE A 49 -12.17 -1.72 -2.85
N THR A 50 -12.23 -1.96 -1.54
CA THR A 50 -13.51 -1.98 -0.79
C THR A 50 -14.25 -0.64 -0.88
N LEU A 51 -13.55 0.48 -0.80
CA LEU A 51 -14.14 1.82 -0.96
C LEU A 51 -14.63 2.06 -2.39
N ALA A 52 -13.83 1.70 -3.39
CA ALA A 52 -14.24 1.81 -4.79
C ALA A 52 -15.45 0.92 -5.13
N GLU A 53 -15.52 -0.28 -4.55
CA GLU A 53 -16.67 -1.16 -4.68
C GLU A 53 -17.90 -0.56 -4.01
N TYR A 54 -17.75 0.04 -2.83
CA TYR A 54 -18.83 0.76 -2.16
C TYR A 54 -19.33 1.92 -3.03
N GLU A 55 -18.44 2.75 -3.55
CA GLU A 55 -18.78 3.92 -4.38
C GLU A 55 -19.57 3.51 -5.64
N VAL A 56 -19.12 2.46 -6.33
CA VAL A 56 -19.83 1.96 -7.52
C VAL A 56 -21.21 1.38 -7.19
N ARG A 57 -21.37 0.83 -5.99
CA ARG A 57 -22.65 0.25 -5.55
C ARG A 57 -23.62 1.31 -5.03
N SER A 58 -23.13 2.40 -4.43
CA SER A 58 -23.95 3.48 -3.88
C SER A 58 -24.31 4.53 -4.94
N ASN A 59 -23.44 4.74 -5.94
CA ASN A 59 -23.59 5.78 -6.96
C ASN A 59 -24.07 5.21 -8.31
N THR A 60 -25.36 5.37 -8.58
CA THR A 60 -26.00 4.89 -9.82
C THR A 60 -25.52 5.59 -11.10
N SER A 61 -24.75 6.68 -11.00
CA SER A 61 -24.17 7.39 -12.15
C SER A 61 -22.89 6.74 -12.69
N ILE A 62 -22.33 5.76 -11.95
CA ILE A 62 -21.14 5.02 -12.36
C ILE A 62 -21.56 3.79 -13.14
N GLU A 63 -21.47 3.87 -14.46
CA GLU A 63 -21.71 2.73 -15.34
C GLU A 63 -20.57 1.71 -15.24
N LEU A 64 -20.92 0.46 -14.94
CA LEU A 64 -19.99 -0.66 -14.91
C LEU A 64 -19.47 -0.99 -16.33
N PRO A 65 -18.21 -1.43 -16.46
CA PRO A 65 -17.61 -1.69 -17.76
C PRO A 65 -18.19 -2.94 -18.42
N THR A 66 -18.19 -2.94 -19.76
CA THR A 66 -18.52 -4.09 -20.60
C THR A 66 -17.29 -4.94 -20.91
N SER A 67 -17.48 -6.13 -21.49
CA SER A 67 -16.41 -7.11 -21.73
C SER A 67 -15.19 -6.51 -22.43
N GLY A 68 -14.00 -6.78 -21.90
CA GLY A 68 -12.73 -6.26 -22.43
C GLY A 68 -12.45 -4.79 -22.08
N ARG A 69 -13.34 -4.13 -21.32
CA ARG A 69 -13.17 -2.77 -20.82
C ARG A 69 -13.01 -2.75 -19.31
N CYS A 70 -12.47 -1.64 -18.80
CA CYS A 70 -12.39 -1.35 -17.39
C CYS A 70 -12.72 0.11 -17.10
N ILE A 71 -13.21 0.38 -15.89
CA ILE A 71 -13.26 1.72 -15.32
C ILE A 71 -12.14 1.86 -14.29
N VAL A 72 -11.68 3.09 -14.11
CA VAL A 72 -10.67 3.44 -13.12
C VAL A 72 -11.28 4.41 -12.13
N ILE A 73 -11.06 4.20 -10.84
CA ILE A 73 -11.46 5.13 -9.77
C ILE A 73 -10.18 5.59 -9.09
N LEU A 74 -9.87 6.88 -9.22
CA LEU A 74 -8.67 7.47 -8.60
C LEU A 74 -8.85 7.53 -7.07
N LEU A 75 -7.74 7.48 -6.34
CA LEU A 75 -7.77 7.61 -4.88
C LEU A 75 -8.43 8.94 -4.46
N ARG A 76 -8.18 10.05 -5.17
CA ARG A 76 -8.85 11.35 -4.91
C ARG A 76 -10.38 11.33 -4.96
N ALA A 77 -10.96 10.35 -5.65
CA ALA A 77 -12.42 10.19 -5.78
C ALA A 77 -13.03 9.32 -4.68
N LEU A 78 -12.23 8.84 -3.71
CA LEU A 78 -12.66 8.00 -2.60
C LEU A 78 -12.61 8.76 -1.27
N ASP A 79 -13.17 8.17 -0.22
CA ASP A 79 -12.99 8.65 1.16
C ASP A 79 -11.51 8.51 1.57
N LEU A 80 -10.85 9.67 1.74
CA LEU A 80 -9.43 9.78 2.05
C LEU A 80 -9.11 9.67 3.54
N THR A 81 -10.12 9.50 4.42
CA THR A 81 -9.93 9.51 5.88
C THR A 81 -8.83 8.55 6.35
N ASP A 82 -8.71 7.39 5.70
CA ASP A 82 -7.73 6.34 6.01
C ASP A 82 -6.42 6.45 5.18
N PHE A 83 -6.23 7.50 4.37
CA PHE A 83 -5.13 7.63 3.40
C PHE A 83 -4.32 8.92 3.57
N ASN A 84 -4.25 9.46 4.78
CA ASN A 84 -3.55 10.72 5.05
C ASN A 84 -2.02 10.59 5.05
N GLU A 85 -1.48 9.44 5.49
CA GLU A 85 -0.04 9.18 5.58
C GLU A 85 0.24 7.72 5.21
N GLY A 86 1.30 7.48 4.45
CA GLY A 86 1.69 6.13 4.05
C GLY A 86 2.65 5.46 5.05
N PRO A 87 2.93 4.16 4.88
CA PRO A 87 3.78 3.39 5.78
C PRO A 87 5.21 3.91 5.96
N GLU A 88 5.74 4.69 5.02
CA GLU A 88 7.06 5.32 5.13
C GLU A 88 7.01 6.72 5.78
N GLY A 89 5.82 7.21 6.12
CA GLY A 89 5.61 8.57 6.62
C GLY A 89 5.46 9.61 5.50
N GLY A 90 5.30 9.16 4.26
CA GLY A 90 5.06 9.99 3.08
C GLY A 90 3.58 10.17 2.79
N SER A 91 3.28 10.63 1.58
CA SER A 91 1.91 10.87 1.11
C SER A 91 1.58 9.98 -0.07
N TYR A 92 0.36 9.46 -0.11
CA TYR A 92 -0.15 8.72 -1.24
C TYR A 92 -0.32 9.61 -2.47
N ASP A 93 0.16 9.14 -3.62
CA ASP A 93 0.02 9.80 -4.91
C ASP A 93 -1.42 9.63 -5.41
N LEU A 94 -2.20 10.69 -5.38
CA LEU A 94 -3.63 10.66 -5.69
C LEU A 94 -3.95 10.41 -7.17
N ASP A 95 -2.97 10.57 -8.06
CA ASP A 95 -3.11 10.39 -9.51
C ASP A 95 -2.55 9.06 -10.00
N LYS A 96 -1.65 8.46 -9.22
CA LYS A 96 -1.04 7.15 -9.51
C LYS A 96 -1.55 6.03 -8.60
N SER A 97 -2.31 6.36 -7.55
CA SER A 97 -3.04 5.39 -6.74
C SER A 97 -4.48 5.31 -7.20
N TYR A 98 -4.93 4.12 -7.60
CA TYR A 98 -6.27 3.94 -8.15
C TYR A 98 -6.71 2.47 -8.13
N VAL A 99 -8.01 2.28 -8.27
CA VAL A 99 -8.66 0.97 -8.44
C VAL A 99 -9.08 0.81 -9.89
N VAL A 100 -8.82 -0.37 -10.46
CA VAL A 100 -9.34 -0.78 -11.76
C VAL A 100 -10.42 -1.83 -11.53
N ILE A 101 -11.60 -1.58 -12.08
CA ILE A 101 -12.69 -2.55 -12.12
C ILE A 101 -12.83 -2.98 -13.57
N ALA A 102 -12.59 -4.26 -13.85
CA ALA A 102 -12.56 -4.81 -15.20
C ALA A 102 -13.62 -5.88 -15.39
N ARG A 103 -14.24 -5.94 -16.58
CA ARG A 103 -15.19 -7.01 -16.91
C ARG A 103 -14.48 -8.18 -17.57
N SER A 104 -14.45 -9.32 -16.89
CA SER A 104 -13.90 -10.58 -17.40
C SER A 104 -14.99 -11.63 -17.52
N GLY A 105 -15.49 -11.84 -18.73
CA GLY A 105 -16.64 -12.71 -18.98
C GLY A 105 -17.86 -12.25 -18.18
N ASN A 106 -18.34 -13.10 -17.27
CA ASN A 106 -19.50 -12.82 -16.42
C ASN A 106 -19.17 -12.21 -15.05
N ASN A 107 -17.89 -11.99 -14.74
CA ASN A 107 -17.45 -11.50 -13.44
C ASN A 107 -16.74 -10.14 -13.55
N TYR A 108 -16.69 -9.41 -12.44
CA TYR A 108 -15.85 -8.22 -12.30
C TYR A 108 -14.57 -8.60 -11.55
N ILE A 109 -13.44 -8.18 -12.11
CA ILE A 109 -12.13 -8.32 -11.50
C ILE A 109 -11.75 -6.95 -10.95
N TYR A 110 -11.37 -6.93 -9.67
CA TYR A 110 -10.90 -5.75 -9.00
C TYR A 110 -9.38 -5.81 -8.86
N MET A 111 -8.72 -4.71 -9.20
CA MET A 111 -7.28 -4.53 -9.05
C MET A 111 -7.02 -3.16 -8.41
N SER A 112 -5.96 -3.04 -7.64
CA SER A 112 -5.51 -1.74 -7.13
C SER A 112 -4.01 -1.57 -7.29
N THR A 113 -3.61 -0.31 -7.42
CA THR A 113 -2.23 0.12 -7.27
C THR A 113 -2.21 1.24 -6.24
N ILE A 114 -1.26 1.19 -5.33
CA ILE A 114 -1.07 2.25 -4.33
C ILE A 114 0.39 2.70 -4.41
N VAL A 115 0.60 4.01 -4.43
CA VAL A 115 1.92 4.62 -4.61
C VAL A 115 2.09 5.67 -3.52
N GLU A 116 3.09 5.50 -2.66
CA GLU A 116 3.51 6.49 -1.69
C GLU A 116 4.78 7.19 -2.17
N ASN A 117 4.80 8.51 -2.08
CA ASN A 117 5.99 9.33 -2.26
C ASN A 117 6.55 9.69 -0.88
N PHE A 118 7.83 9.38 -0.62
CA PHE A 118 8.51 9.65 0.66
C PHE A 118 9.99 9.94 0.39
N ASP A 119 10.58 10.97 1.01
CA ASP A 119 12.03 11.28 0.92
C ASP A 119 12.64 11.22 -0.50
N GLY A 120 11.90 11.69 -1.52
CA GLY A 120 12.33 11.64 -2.93
C GLY A 120 12.32 10.25 -3.57
N ASN A 121 11.85 9.24 -2.86
CA ASN A 121 11.63 7.87 -3.32
C ASN A 121 10.15 7.55 -3.45
N VAL A 122 9.87 6.40 -4.07
CA VAL A 122 8.53 5.85 -4.19
C VAL A 122 8.51 4.41 -3.72
N ARG A 123 7.43 4.01 -3.06
CA ARG A 123 7.16 2.63 -2.65
C ARG A 123 5.67 2.38 -2.66
N GLY A 124 5.28 1.14 -2.89
CA GLY A 124 3.88 0.76 -2.88
C GLY A 124 3.65 -0.55 -3.61
N ILE A 125 2.44 -0.73 -4.12
CA ILE A 125 2.01 -1.95 -4.79
C ILE A 125 1.68 -1.63 -6.25
N PRO A 126 2.31 -2.31 -7.23
CA PRO A 126 1.94 -2.18 -8.63
C PRO A 126 0.53 -2.72 -8.84
N LEU A 127 -0.09 -2.42 -9.98
CA LEU A 127 -1.46 -2.86 -10.27
C LEU A 127 -1.65 -4.38 -10.05
N THR A 128 -2.34 -4.72 -8.96
CA THR A 128 -2.44 -6.10 -8.45
C THR A 128 -3.90 -6.45 -8.20
N THR A 129 -4.32 -7.63 -8.64
CA THR A 129 -5.69 -8.15 -8.42
C THR A 129 -5.98 -8.40 -6.95
N ARG A 130 -7.24 -8.19 -6.53
CA ARG A 130 -7.75 -8.54 -5.19
C ARG A 130 -7.36 -9.96 -4.74
N ASP A 131 -7.47 -10.95 -5.63
CA ASP A 131 -7.09 -12.33 -5.32
C ASP A 131 -5.61 -12.48 -4.95
N ASN A 132 -4.72 -11.74 -5.63
CA ASN A 132 -3.30 -11.74 -5.32
C ASN A 132 -2.98 -10.94 -4.05
N LEU A 133 -3.74 -9.88 -3.74
CA LEU A 133 -3.61 -9.15 -2.47
C LEU A 133 -4.04 -9.99 -1.27
N ASN A 134 -4.99 -10.92 -1.46
CA ASN A 134 -5.48 -11.80 -0.40
C ASN A 134 -4.60 -13.03 -0.13
N LYS A 135 -3.51 -13.23 -0.89
CA LYS A 135 -2.56 -14.32 -0.63
C LYS A 135 -1.65 -14.00 0.56
N GLU A 136 -1.23 -15.01 1.30
CA GLU A 136 -0.34 -14.87 2.47
C GLU A 136 0.99 -14.16 2.16
N ASN A 137 1.47 -14.29 0.92
CA ASN A 137 2.70 -13.68 0.44
C ASN A 137 2.50 -12.36 -0.33
N ALA A 138 1.32 -11.73 -0.25
CA ALA A 138 1.01 -10.50 -0.98
C ALA A 138 2.02 -9.38 -0.74
N ARG A 139 2.60 -9.28 0.48
CA ARG A 139 3.65 -8.31 0.81
C ARG A 139 4.87 -8.34 -0.13
N THR A 140 5.14 -9.48 -0.75
CA THR A 140 6.23 -9.63 -1.75
C THR A 140 5.98 -8.85 -3.04
N LYS A 141 4.76 -8.34 -3.25
CA LYS A 141 4.41 -7.45 -4.35
C LYS A 141 4.79 -6.00 -4.09
N VAL A 142 5.10 -5.63 -2.85
CA VAL A 142 5.55 -4.27 -2.54
C VAL A 142 6.89 -4.03 -3.21
N ALA A 143 6.97 -2.96 -3.99
CA ALA A 143 8.15 -2.60 -4.77
C ALA A 143 8.51 -1.13 -4.52
N THR A 144 9.74 -0.76 -4.84
CA THR A 144 10.28 0.60 -4.64
C THR A 144 11.00 1.08 -5.89
N GLY A 145 11.03 2.40 -6.09
CA GLY A 145 11.78 3.03 -7.17
C GLY A 145 11.41 2.46 -8.55
N SER A 146 12.42 2.03 -9.30
CA SER A 146 12.26 1.47 -10.65
C SER A 146 11.55 0.13 -10.69
N ASP A 147 11.52 -0.62 -9.59
CA ASP A 147 10.85 -1.94 -9.53
C ASP A 147 9.33 -1.78 -9.38
N LEU A 148 8.87 -0.58 -9.01
CA LEU A 148 7.45 -0.25 -8.94
C LEU A 148 6.95 0.19 -10.32
N SER A 149 6.19 -0.68 -10.98
CA SER A 149 5.55 -0.32 -12.25
C SER A 149 4.39 0.66 -12.01
N ILE A 150 4.65 1.95 -12.27
CA ILE A 150 3.67 3.02 -12.13
C ILE A 150 3.10 3.37 -13.50
N ILE A 151 1.77 3.31 -13.64
CA ILE A 151 1.08 3.69 -14.87
C ILE A 151 0.01 4.70 -14.51
N THR A 152 0.06 5.91 -15.05
CA THR A 152 -1.04 6.89 -14.91
C THR A 152 -2.20 6.46 -15.83
N PRO A 153 -3.42 6.31 -15.30
CA PRO A 153 -4.55 5.86 -16.10
C PRO A 153 -4.96 6.94 -17.11
N ARG A 154 -5.26 6.51 -18.34
CA ARG A 154 -5.78 7.38 -19.41
C ARG A 154 -6.84 6.61 -20.19
N VAL A 155 -7.92 7.28 -20.60
CA VAL A 155 -8.97 6.67 -21.42
C VAL A 155 -8.36 6.15 -22.73
N GLY A 156 -8.73 4.93 -23.11
CA GLY A 156 -8.22 4.24 -24.30
C GLY A 156 -6.89 3.47 -24.08
N VAL A 157 -6.18 3.71 -22.98
CA VAL A 157 -4.98 2.92 -22.62
C VAL A 157 -5.40 1.57 -22.04
N LYS A 158 -4.57 0.54 -22.25
CA LYS A 158 -4.80 -0.79 -21.65
C LYS A 158 -4.13 -0.90 -20.29
N LEU A 159 -4.90 -1.32 -19.28
CA LEU A 159 -4.42 -1.68 -17.94
C LEU A 159 -4.71 -3.17 -17.70
N SER A 160 -3.67 -3.96 -17.47
CA SER A 160 -3.77 -5.42 -17.30
C SER A 160 -4.59 -6.13 -18.40
N GLY A 161 -4.49 -5.64 -19.64
CA GLY A 161 -5.19 -6.19 -20.81
C GLY A 161 -6.58 -5.60 -21.08
N TYR A 162 -7.14 -4.78 -20.18
CA TYR A 162 -8.46 -4.16 -20.32
C TYR A 162 -8.35 -2.70 -20.78
N THR A 163 -9.23 -2.30 -21.70
CA THR A 163 -9.22 -0.91 -22.21
C THR A 163 -9.96 0.01 -21.26
N VAL A 164 -9.29 1.07 -20.79
CA VAL A 164 -9.90 2.07 -19.90
C VAL A 164 -11.00 2.80 -20.65
N SER A 165 -12.23 2.68 -20.16
CA SER A 165 -13.42 3.28 -20.75
C SER A 165 -13.83 4.58 -20.10
N LYS A 166 -13.60 4.70 -18.80
CA LYS A 166 -13.95 5.86 -17.98
C LYS A 166 -12.98 5.94 -16.81
N ILE A 167 -12.63 7.17 -16.43
CA ILE A 167 -11.88 7.48 -15.22
C ILE A 167 -12.85 8.27 -14.34
N ILE A 168 -12.95 7.89 -13.08
CA ILE A 168 -13.72 8.57 -12.06
C ILE A 168 -12.71 9.37 -11.23
N ASP A 169 -12.77 10.68 -11.42
CA ASP A 169 -12.11 11.72 -10.65
C ASP A 169 -13.18 12.69 -10.14
N THR A 170 -12.98 13.27 -8.96
CA THR A 170 -13.83 14.31 -8.37
C THR A 170 -13.32 15.69 -8.70
#